data_AF-A0A7G1IKV7-F1
#
_entry.id   AF-A0A7G1IKV7-F1
#
_cell.length_a   1.000
_cell.length_b   1.000
_cell.length_c   1.000
_cell.angle_alpha   90.00
_cell.angle_beta   90.00
_cell.angle_gamma   90.00
#
_symmetry.space_group_name_H-M   'P 1'
#
loop_
_entity.id
_entity.type
_entity.pdbx_description
1 polymer ?
#
loop_
_entity_poly.entity_id
_entity_poly.type
_entity_poly.pdbx_seq_one_letter_code
_entity_poly.pdbx_strand_id
1 'polypeptide(L)'
;MAVFRQQPEPEENFHNFPIAIVNEDTGSAQAGAKITDALKTKLEEGHKFDIRLLTSEEANHQFDTGRIYGALVIPPDFSDKLLGLLQTVSKPGELTKPVITIETNPRASAMGAGIAESVLKKAMVDYNTKAGKKLTDAAAAGGGDQLSASAAWVLANPLDVRVEQRNELPDGTGIGLSSYFYTLMLLIGGVTGALVVSMLVEAMLGYSPAEFGPMYRLADRVRVSWFRTLLLKWMLVAVVSLFSSAVYLWVAKAFGMPVPHPWALWLFGVFIMLTVGSPPPASSRHWVRSAS
;
A
#
# COMPACT_ATOMS: atom_id res chain seq x y z
N MET A 1 2.60 -22.30 -28.74
CA MET A 1 1.38 -21.62 -28.23
C MET A 1 1.47 -21.63 -26.72
N ALA A 2 2.13 -20.61 -26.15
CA ALA A 2 2.41 -20.55 -24.71
C ALA A 2 1.18 -20.01 -23.99
N VAL A 3 0.61 -20.83 -23.12
CA VAL A 3 -0.46 -20.47 -22.19
C VAL A 3 0.08 -19.34 -21.30
N PHE A 4 -0.48 -18.14 -21.47
CA PHE A 4 -0.24 -17.04 -20.53
C PHE A 4 -0.76 -17.50 -19.17
N ARG A 5 0.18 -17.73 -18.26
CA ARG A 5 -0.04 -18.05 -16.86
C ARG A 5 -0.94 -16.94 -16.29
N GLN A 6 -2.08 -17.32 -15.73
CA GLN A 6 -2.99 -16.42 -15.01
C GLN A 6 -2.17 -15.49 -14.12
N GLN A 7 -2.31 -14.18 -14.31
CA GLN A 7 -1.95 -13.25 -13.24
C GLN A 7 -2.77 -13.67 -12.03
N PRO A 8 -2.18 -13.76 -10.82
CA PRO A 8 -2.99 -14.02 -9.63
C PRO A 8 -4.03 -12.91 -9.57
N GLU A 9 -5.31 -13.25 -9.73
CA GLU A 9 -6.38 -12.28 -9.51
C GLU A 9 -6.47 -12.10 -8.00
N PRO A 10 -5.99 -10.97 -7.42
CA PRO A 10 -6.07 -10.76 -5.98
C PRO A 10 -7.53 -10.74 -5.47
N GLU A 11 -8.47 -10.68 -6.42
CA GLU A 11 -9.91 -10.65 -6.22
C GLU A 11 -10.49 -11.94 -5.63
N GLU A 12 -9.81 -13.09 -5.67
CA GLU A 12 -10.42 -14.38 -5.31
C GLU A 12 -10.79 -14.51 -3.81
N ASN A 13 -10.11 -13.77 -2.92
CA ASN A 13 -10.30 -13.84 -1.46
C ASN A 13 -10.79 -12.52 -0.82
N PHE A 14 -11.31 -11.58 -1.61
CA PHE A 14 -11.87 -10.37 -1.01
C PHE A 14 -13.25 -10.64 -0.40
N HIS A 15 -13.44 -10.13 0.81
CA HIS A 15 -14.73 -10.04 1.47
C HIS A 15 -14.88 -8.61 2.00
N ASN A 16 -15.92 -7.91 1.55
CA ASN A 16 -16.28 -6.56 2.01
C ASN A 16 -15.15 -5.52 1.87
N PHE A 17 -14.38 -5.55 0.78
CA PHE A 17 -13.33 -4.55 0.55
C PHE A 17 -13.96 -3.15 0.32
N PRO A 18 -13.66 -2.14 1.16
CA PRO A 18 -14.42 -0.89 1.18
C PRO A 18 -14.02 0.07 0.06
N ILE A 19 -14.97 0.39 -0.81
CA ILE A 19 -14.83 1.36 -1.91
C ILE A 19 -16.04 2.29 -1.89
N ALA A 20 -15.82 3.59 -2.15
CA ALA A 20 -16.90 4.56 -2.20
C ALA A 20 -17.26 4.96 -3.64
N ILE A 21 -18.52 5.37 -3.82
CA ILE A 21 -18.97 6.12 -4.99
C ILE A 21 -19.56 7.42 -4.45
N VAL A 22 -19.00 8.54 -4.89
CA VAL A 22 -19.45 9.90 -4.59
C VAL A 22 -20.06 10.45 -5.87
N ASN A 23 -21.38 10.62 -5.88
CA ASN A 23 -22.09 11.18 -7.00
C ASN A 23 -22.57 12.59 -6.67
N GLU A 24 -21.91 13.61 -7.23
CA GLU A 24 -22.30 15.01 -7.09
C GLU A 24 -23.11 15.52 -8.30
N ASP A 25 -23.31 14.68 -9.33
CA ASP A 25 -24.01 15.03 -10.57
C ASP A 25 -25.44 15.52 -10.28
N THR A 26 -25.72 16.76 -10.66
CA THR A 26 -27.04 17.40 -10.49
C THR A 26 -27.77 17.61 -11.81
N GLY A 27 -27.18 17.19 -12.94
CA GLY A 27 -27.77 17.45 -14.24
C GLY A 27 -29.01 16.61 -14.53
N SER A 28 -29.88 17.16 -15.38
CA SER A 28 -31.22 16.61 -15.65
C SER A 28 -31.23 15.24 -16.32
N ALA A 29 -30.16 14.86 -17.02
CA ALA A 29 -30.02 13.56 -17.68
C ALA A 29 -29.74 12.40 -16.70
N GLN A 30 -29.41 12.71 -15.43
CA GLN A 30 -29.07 11.75 -14.38
C GLN A 30 -28.05 10.68 -14.85
N ALA A 31 -27.09 11.09 -15.68
CA ALA A 31 -26.07 10.20 -16.22
C ALA A 31 -25.17 9.65 -15.10
N GLY A 32 -24.87 10.47 -14.08
CA GLY A 32 -24.14 10.06 -12.88
C GLY A 32 -24.84 8.94 -12.13
N ALA A 33 -26.16 9.04 -11.92
CA ALA A 33 -26.94 8.00 -11.25
C ALA A 33 -26.87 6.65 -12.01
N LYS A 34 -26.93 6.67 -13.35
CA LYS A 34 -26.79 5.45 -14.16
C LYS A 34 -25.41 4.80 -14.04
N ILE A 35 -24.34 5.59 -13.88
CA ILE A 35 -22.99 5.07 -13.63
C ILE A 35 -22.94 4.44 -12.24
N THR A 36 -23.44 5.16 -11.23
CA THR A 36 -23.52 4.69 -9.86
C THR A 36 -24.24 3.35 -9.76
N ASP A 37 -25.44 3.23 -10.34
CA ASP A 37 -26.22 1.99 -10.31
C ASP A 37 -25.54 0.84 -11.04
N ALA A 38 -24.94 1.12 -12.21
CA ALA A 38 -24.25 0.12 -13.01
C ALA A 38 -22.99 -0.41 -12.31
N LEU A 39 -22.20 0.46 -11.68
CA LEU A 39 -21.03 0.06 -10.93
C LEU A 39 -21.42 -0.67 -9.66
N LYS A 40 -22.41 -0.16 -8.92
CA LYS A 40 -22.91 -0.82 -7.70
C LYS A 40 -23.32 -2.25 -8.01
N THR A 41 -24.18 -2.45 -9.01
CA THR A 41 -24.63 -3.78 -9.44
C THR A 41 -23.44 -4.68 -9.78
N LYS A 42 -22.54 -4.20 -10.65
CA LYS A 42 -21.42 -5.00 -11.16
C LYS A 42 -20.38 -5.37 -10.10
N LEU A 43 -20.13 -4.49 -9.14
CA LEU A 43 -19.09 -4.70 -8.14
C LEU A 43 -19.64 -5.37 -6.86
N GLU A 44 -20.94 -5.28 -6.61
CA GLU A 44 -21.59 -6.09 -5.56
C GLU A 44 -21.76 -7.56 -6.00
N GLU A 45 -21.72 -7.85 -7.31
CA GLU A 45 -21.68 -9.23 -7.84
C GLU A 45 -20.51 -10.00 -7.22
N GLY A 46 -20.84 -11.04 -6.44
CA GLY A 46 -19.85 -11.90 -5.79
C GLY A 46 -19.44 -11.49 -4.37
N HIS A 47 -20.04 -10.45 -3.77
CA HIS A 47 -19.84 -10.05 -2.36
C HIS A 47 -18.38 -9.73 -1.97
N LYS A 48 -17.56 -9.34 -2.94
CA LYS A 48 -16.13 -9.03 -2.74
C LYS A 48 -15.89 -7.63 -2.22
N PHE A 49 -16.75 -6.68 -2.62
CA PHE A 49 -16.61 -5.26 -2.35
C PHE A 49 -17.77 -4.74 -1.50
N ASP A 50 -17.45 -3.88 -0.53
CA ASP A 50 -18.42 -3.09 0.25
C ASP A 50 -18.53 -1.71 -0.41
N ILE A 51 -19.59 -1.53 -1.20
CA ILE A 51 -19.83 -0.28 -1.92
C ILE A 51 -20.62 0.70 -1.06
N ARG A 52 -19.98 1.84 -0.80
CA ARG A 52 -20.58 2.91 -0.01
C ARG A 52 -20.94 4.08 -0.90
N LEU A 53 -22.23 4.40 -0.95
CA LEU A 53 -22.71 5.64 -1.53
C LEU A 53 -22.54 6.73 -0.48
N LEU A 54 -21.64 7.68 -0.74
CA LEU A 54 -21.27 8.71 0.22
C LEU A 54 -21.44 10.09 -0.40
N THR A 55 -21.74 11.07 0.45
CA THR A 55 -21.53 12.48 0.13
C THR A 55 -20.02 12.79 0.09
N SER A 56 -19.65 13.90 -0.55
CA SER A 56 -18.24 14.36 -0.59
C SER A 56 -17.66 14.56 0.83
N GLU A 57 -18.45 15.08 1.77
CA GLU A 57 -18.05 15.26 3.16
C GLU A 57 -17.81 13.92 3.89
N GLU A 58 -18.73 12.96 3.73
CA GLU A 58 -18.57 11.62 4.32
C GLU A 58 -17.39 10.86 3.71
N ALA A 59 -17.18 10.98 2.39
CA ALA A 59 -16.03 10.40 1.71
C ALA A 59 -14.72 11.00 2.25
N ASN A 60 -14.65 12.32 2.43
CA ASN A 60 -13.50 12.99 3.05
C ASN A 60 -13.20 12.41 4.43
N HIS A 61 -14.22 12.34 5.30
CA HIS A 61 -14.06 11.80 6.64
C HIS A 61 -13.66 10.31 6.64
N GLN A 62 -14.20 9.50 5.74
CA GLN A 62 -13.84 8.09 5.64
C GLN A 62 -12.44 7.86 5.04
N PHE A 63 -11.99 8.73 4.14
CA PHE A 63 -10.60 8.74 3.69
C PHE A 63 -9.65 9.06 4.86
N ASP A 64 -9.93 10.12 5.63
CA ASP A 64 -9.07 10.56 6.73
C ASP A 64 -8.98 9.54 7.86
N THR A 65 -10.07 8.80 8.09
CA THR A 65 -10.13 7.73 9.10
C THR A 65 -9.70 6.35 8.58
N GLY A 66 -9.28 6.25 7.31
CA GLY A 66 -8.84 4.99 6.69
C GLY A 66 -9.94 3.93 6.54
N ARG A 67 -11.21 4.35 6.51
CA ARG A 67 -12.38 3.47 6.37
C ARG A 67 -12.70 3.09 4.92
N ILE A 68 -12.14 3.83 3.96
CA ILE A 68 -12.16 3.54 2.53
C ILE A 68 -10.76 3.76 1.96
N TYR A 69 -10.42 3.02 0.91
CA TYR A 69 -9.10 3.12 0.27
C TYR A 69 -9.13 3.81 -1.10
N GLY A 70 -10.31 3.89 -1.71
CA GLY A 70 -10.55 4.65 -2.93
C GLY A 70 -12.02 5.00 -3.11
N ALA A 71 -12.28 6.02 -3.92
CA ALA A 71 -13.61 6.51 -4.26
C ALA A 71 -13.67 6.87 -5.74
N LEU A 72 -14.81 6.57 -6.37
CA LEU A 72 -15.15 7.14 -7.68
C LEU A 72 -15.93 8.44 -7.45
N VAL A 73 -15.45 9.56 -7.94
CA VAL A 73 -16.06 10.88 -7.83
C VAL A 73 -16.62 11.31 -9.18
N ILE A 74 -17.94 11.46 -9.23
CA ILE A 74 -18.66 11.99 -10.39
C ILE A 74 -18.94 13.48 -10.13
N PRO A 75 -18.40 14.40 -10.94
CA PRO A 75 -18.51 15.83 -10.69
C PRO A 75 -19.94 16.36 -10.93
N PRO A 76 -20.27 17.54 -10.36
CA PRO A 76 -21.63 18.08 -10.42
C PRO A 76 -22.14 18.45 -11.81
N ASP A 77 -21.22 18.73 -12.74
CA ASP A 77 -21.51 19.11 -14.13
C ASP A 77 -21.38 17.93 -15.12
N PHE A 78 -21.32 16.70 -14.62
CA PHE A 78 -21.08 15.50 -15.41
C PHE A 78 -22.15 15.28 -16.49
N SER A 79 -23.44 15.27 -16.10
CA SER A 79 -24.55 15.08 -17.05
C SER A 79 -24.58 16.17 -18.12
N ASP A 80 -24.32 17.42 -17.74
CA ASP A 80 -24.35 18.55 -18.67
C ASP A 80 -23.19 18.49 -19.67
N LYS A 81 -21.99 18.11 -19.23
CA LYS A 81 -20.83 17.87 -20.11
C LYS A 81 -21.07 16.69 -21.07
N LEU A 82 -21.70 15.62 -20.59
CA LEU A 82 -22.04 14.48 -21.45
C LEU A 82 -23.07 14.86 -22.53
N LEU A 83 -24.11 15.62 -22.16
CA LEU A 83 -25.08 16.14 -23.12
C LEU A 83 -24.44 17.13 -24.10
N GLY A 84 -23.59 18.02 -23.61
CA GLY A 84 -22.83 18.97 -24.42
C GLY A 84 -21.98 18.24 -25.46
N LEU A 85 -21.26 17.20 -25.05
CA LEU A 85 -20.47 16.36 -25.96
C LEU A 85 -21.32 15.78 -27.10
N LEU A 86 -22.49 15.24 -26.78
CA LEU A 86 -23.41 14.67 -27.79
C LEU A 86 -23.98 15.72 -28.74
N GLN A 87 -24.14 16.97 -28.30
CA GLN A 87 -24.60 18.06 -29.17
C GLN A 87 -23.49 18.62 -30.07
N THR A 88 -22.24 18.57 -29.62
CA THR A 88 -21.08 19.08 -30.37
C THR A 88 -20.47 18.03 -31.29
N VAL A 89 -20.80 16.75 -31.13
CA VAL A 89 -20.21 15.65 -31.90
C VAL A 89 -20.39 15.77 -33.42
N SER A 90 -21.44 16.46 -33.86
CA SER A 90 -21.73 16.74 -35.27
C SER A 90 -21.13 18.06 -35.78
N LYS A 91 -20.49 18.87 -34.92
CA LYS A 91 -19.92 20.17 -35.27
C LYS A 91 -18.38 20.09 -35.34
N PRO A 92 -17.73 20.78 -36.30
CA PRO A 92 -16.28 20.95 -36.26
C PRO A 92 -15.88 21.77 -35.03
N GLY A 93 -15.09 21.18 -34.13
CA GLY A 93 -14.67 21.84 -32.90
C GLY A 93 -13.98 20.88 -31.92
N GLU A 94 -13.53 21.42 -30.79
CA GLU A 94 -12.92 20.64 -29.73
C GLU A 94 -13.98 19.84 -28.98
N LEU A 95 -13.80 18.52 -28.90
CA LEU A 95 -14.70 17.61 -28.19
C LEU A 95 -14.20 17.41 -26.77
N THR A 96 -14.88 18.00 -25.81
CA THR A 96 -14.53 17.85 -24.40
C THR A 96 -15.25 16.64 -23.79
N LYS A 97 -14.49 15.65 -23.33
CA LYS A 97 -15.05 14.50 -22.61
C LYS A 97 -15.41 14.89 -21.17
N PRO A 98 -16.54 14.43 -20.62
CA PRO A 98 -16.77 14.51 -19.18
C PRO A 98 -15.71 13.69 -18.44
N VAL A 99 -15.22 14.25 -17.34
CA VAL A 99 -14.15 13.68 -16.51
C VAL A 99 -14.78 13.03 -15.28
N ILE A 100 -14.32 11.85 -14.93
CA ILE A 100 -14.59 11.18 -13.65
C ILE A 100 -13.25 10.94 -12.96
N THR A 101 -13.19 11.20 -11.66
CA THR A 101 -11.95 11.05 -10.90
C THR A 101 -12.04 9.82 -9.99
N ILE A 102 -11.02 8.98 -10.04
CA ILE A 102 -10.77 7.93 -9.05
C ILE A 102 -9.81 8.51 -8.04
N GLU A 103 -10.31 8.78 -6.84
CA GLU A 103 -9.48 9.21 -5.72
C GLU A 103 -9.00 8.01 -4.94
N THR A 104 -7.73 8.00 -4.54
CA THR A 104 -7.13 6.94 -3.73
C THR A 104 -6.43 7.51 -2.50
N ASN A 105 -6.31 6.72 -1.42
CA ASN A 105 -5.59 7.12 -0.22
C ASN A 105 -4.41 6.17 0.08
N PRO A 106 -3.25 6.37 -0.57
CA PRO A 106 -2.08 5.53 -0.34
C PRO A 106 -1.46 5.73 1.05
N ARG A 107 -1.79 6.83 1.75
CA ARG A 107 -1.35 7.07 3.15
C ARG A 107 -2.08 6.18 4.15
N ALA A 108 -3.36 5.88 3.93
CA ALA A 108 -4.09 4.93 4.75
C ALA A 108 -3.61 3.50 4.51
N SER A 109 -3.44 3.12 3.23
CA SER A 109 -2.81 1.86 2.85
C SER A 109 -2.46 1.85 1.37
N ALA A 110 -1.18 1.64 1.06
CA ALA A 110 -0.67 1.52 -0.30
C ALA A 110 -1.30 0.39 -1.11
N MET A 111 -1.39 -0.80 -0.51
CA MET A 111 -1.95 -1.98 -1.16
C MET A 111 -3.45 -1.78 -1.42
N GLY A 112 -4.19 -1.34 -0.40
CA GLY A 112 -5.60 -0.99 -0.50
C GLY A 112 -5.88 0.07 -1.58
N ALA A 113 -5.09 1.15 -1.62
CA ALA A 113 -5.21 2.18 -2.66
C ALA A 113 -5.01 1.60 -4.07
N GLY A 114 -3.99 0.77 -4.28
CA GLY A 114 -3.73 0.12 -5.57
C GLY A 114 -4.82 -0.88 -5.98
N ILE A 115 -5.40 -1.62 -5.02
CA ILE A 115 -6.54 -2.51 -5.27
C ILE A 115 -7.75 -1.68 -5.69
N ALA A 116 -8.10 -0.63 -4.93
CA ALA A 116 -9.23 0.23 -5.22
C ALA A 116 -9.10 0.91 -6.60
N GLU A 117 -7.90 1.42 -6.92
CA GLU A 117 -7.59 1.99 -8.23
C GLU A 117 -7.84 0.97 -9.35
N SER A 118 -7.25 -0.22 -9.25
CA SER A 118 -7.33 -1.26 -10.27
C SER A 118 -8.78 -1.68 -10.53
N VAL A 119 -9.54 -1.92 -9.45
CA VAL A 119 -10.94 -2.35 -9.52
C VAL A 119 -11.82 -1.25 -10.13
N LEU A 120 -11.72 -0.01 -9.63
CA LEU A 120 -12.50 1.11 -10.16
C LEU A 120 -12.14 1.43 -11.61
N LYS A 121 -10.85 1.40 -11.96
CA LYS A 121 -10.38 1.62 -13.33
C LYS A 121 -10.89 0.56 -14.28
N LYS A 122 -10.82 -0.73 -13.91
CA LYS A 122 -11.38 -1.84 -14.70
C LYS A 122 -12.89 -1.70 -14.85
N ALA A 123 -13.61 -1.37 -13.77
CA ALA A 123 -15.05 -1.13 -13.82
C ALA A 123 -15.42 0.01 -14.78
N MET A 124 -14.67 1.12 -14.74
CA MET A 124 -14.88 2.27 -15.60
C MET A 124 -14.49 2.01 -17.05
N VAL A 125 -13.43 1.25 -17.33
CA VAL A 125 -13.07 0.84 -18.71
C VAL A 125 -14.19 0.01 -19.32
N ASP A 126 -14.74 -0.94 -18.58
CA ASP A 126 -15.84 -1.77 -19.05
C ASP A 126 -17.11 -0.94 -19.25
N TYR A 127 -17.40 0.00 -18.34
CA TYR A 127 -18.53 0.92 -18.49
C TYR A 127 -18.35 1.81 -19.72
N ASN A 128 -17.19 2.44 -19.88
CA ASN A 128 -16.88 3.36 -20.99
C ASN A 128 -16.97 2.64 -22.34
N THR A 129 -16.49 1.39 -22.42
CA THR A 129 -16.59 0.56 -23.62
C THR A 129 -18.04 0.23 -23.96
N LYS A 130 -18.87 -0.17 -22.97
CA LYS A 130 -20.29 -0.46 -23.17
C LYS A 130 -21.09 0.80 -23.54
N ALA A 131 -20.82 1.92 -22.88
CA ALA A 131 -21.44 3.20 -23.17
C ALA A 131 -21.05 3.67 -24.58
N GLY A 132 -19.76 3.58 -24.91
CA GLY A 132 -19.26 3.98 -26.22
C GLY A 132 -19.88 3.17 -27.35
N LYS A 133 -20.01 1.85 -27.19
CA LYS A 133 -20.72 1.01 -28.17
C LYS A 133 -22.17 1.46 -28.39
N LYS A 134 -22.92 1.73 -27.32
CA LYS A 134 -24.31 2.22 -27.43
C LYS A 134 -24.38 3.55 -28.16
N LEU A 135 -23.43 4.45 -27.90
CA LEU A 135 -23.38 5.77 -28.55
C LEU A 135 -22.97 5.66 -30.02
N THR A 136 -22.01 4.81 -30.36
CA THR A 136 -21.62 4.57 -31.76
C THR A 136 -22.73 3.89 -32.55
N ASP A 137 -23.45 2.93 -31.95
CA ASP A 137 -24.59 2.26 -32.59
C ASP A 137 -25.75 3.23 -32.84
N ALA A 138 -26.05 4.10 -31.87
CA ALA A 138 -27.05 5.15 -32.01
C ALA A 138 -26.65 6.18 -33.08
N ALA A 139 -25.37 6.56 -33.14
CA ALA A 139 -24.84 7.48 -34.13
C ALA A 139 -24.87 6.87 -35.55
N ALA A 140 -24.59 5.59 -35.69
CA ALA A 140 -24.70 4.88 -36.97
C ALA A 140 -26.15 4.83 -37.47
N ALA A 141 -27.11 4.57 -36.58
CA ALA A 141 -28.54 4.57 -36.91
C ALA A 141 -29.09 5.96 -37.32
N GLY A 142 -28.46 7.05 -36.84
CA GLY A 142 -28.85 8.43 -37.11
C GLY A 142 -28.23 9.06 -38.36
N GLY A 143 -27.56 8.29 -39.22
CA GLY A 143 -26.89 8.81 -40.43
C GLY A 143 -25.41 9.14 -40.22
N GLY A 144 -24.68 8.27 -39.52
CA GLY A 144 -23.30 8.46 -39.08
C GLY A 144 -22.21 8.64 -40.16
N ASP A 145 -22.58 8.72 -41.43
CA ASP A 145 -21.67 8.93 -42.58
C ASP A 145 -21.02 10.32 -42.62
N GLN A 146 -21.44 11.24 -41.74
CA GLN A 146 -20.90 12.61 -41.61
C GLN A 146 -20.04 12.83 -40.35
N LEU A 147 -19.78 11.81 -39.54
CA LEU A 147 -18.94 11.95 -38.34
C LEU A 147 -17.46 11.99 -38.72
N SER A 148 -16.71 12.95 -38.17
CA SER A 148 -15.25 12.96 -38.29
C SER A 148 -14.65 11.75 -37.56
N ALA A 149 -13.45 11.33 -37.98
CA ALA A 149 -12.72 10.25 -37.29
C ALA A 149 -12.48 10.56 -35.81
N SER A 150 -12.27 11.84 -35.46
CA SER A 150 -12.14 12.29 -34.07
C SER A 150 -13.44 12.14 -33.28
N ALA A 151 -14.59 12.47 -33.89
CA ALA A 151 -15.89 12.29 -33.28
C ALA A 151 -16.21 10.82 -33.04
N ALA A 152 -15.91 9.94 -34.00
CA ALA A 152 -16.05 8.50 -33.85
C ALA A 152 -15.18 7.95 -32.70
N TRP A 153 -13.93 8.42 -32.56
CA TRP A 153 -13.05 7.99 -31.48
C TRP A 153 -13.53 8.44 -30.10
N VAL A 154 -14.03 9.68 -30.00
CA VAL A 154 -14.59 10.21 -28.76
C VAL A 154 -15.89 9.47 -28.38
N LEU A 155 -16.77 9.17 -29.34
CA LEU A 155 -17.98 8.37 -29.07
C LEU A 155 -17.67 6.94 -28.64
N ALA A 156 -16.59 6.33 -29.14
CA ALA A 156 -16.18 4.99 -28.71
C ALA A 156 -15.66 4.96 -27.27
N ASN A 157 -15.17 6.09 -26.74
CA ASN A 157 -14.69 6.24 -25.37
C ASN A 157 -15.13 7.61 -24.81
N PRO A 158 -16.43 7.76 -24.48
CA PRO A 158 -17.03 9.05 -24.16
C PRO A 158 -16.54 9.67 -22.85
N LEU A 159 -16.01 8.87 -21.93
CA LEU A 159 -15.56 9.32 -20.60
C LEU A 159 -14.03 9.43 -20.53
N ASP A 160 -13.54 10.47 -19.86
CA ASP A 160 -12.16 10.56 -19.38
C ASP A 160 -12.11 10.14 -17.91
N VAL A 161 -11.25 9.18 -17.57
CA VAL A 161 -11.12 8.64 -16.21
C VAL A 161 -9.74 8.99 -15.70
N ARG A 162 -9.69 9.88 -14.70
CA ARG A 162 -8.45 10.32 -14.07
C ARG A 162 -8.26 9.60 -12.76
N VAL A 163 -7.01 9.34 -12.41
CA VAL A 163 -6.65 8.81 -11.10
C VAL A 163 -5.90 9.90 -10.37
N GLU A 164 -6.37 10.25 -9.19
CA GLU A 164 -5.75 11.22 -8.31
C GLU A 164 -5.46 10.58 -6.96
N GLN A 165 -4.27 10.82 -6.44
CA GLN A 165 -3.91 10.38 -5.10
C GLN A 165 -4.21 11.50 -4.14
N ARG A 166 -5.15 11.23 -3.22
CA ARG A 166 -5.40 12.14 -2.12
C ARG A 166 -4.15 12.19 -1.26
N ASN A 167 -3.59 13.39 -1.14
CA ASN A 167 -2.37 13.65 -0.39
C ASN A 167 -1.21 12.73 -0.83
N GLU A 168 -0.65 13.00 -2.00
CA GLU A 168 0.47 12.26 -2.59
C GLU A 168 1.54 11.90 -1.56
N LEU A 169 2.04 10.67 -1.66
CA LEU A 169 3.20 10.25 -0.88
C LEU A 169 4.44 10.91 -1.49
N PRO A 170 5.39 11.40 -0.67
CA PRO A 170 6.63 11.90 -1.23
C PRO A 170 7.36 10.80 -2.01
N ASP A 171 8.14 11.22 -3.00
CA ASP A 171 9.02 10.33 -3.74
C ASP A 171 9.96 9.57 -2.81
N GLY A 172 10.38 8.38 -3.24
CA GLY A 172 11.28 7.52 -2.44
C GLY A 172 10.62 6.77 -1.29
N THR A 173 9.30 6.92 -1.07
CA THR A 173 8.56 6.10 -0.08
C THR A 173 8.28 4.67 -0.56
N GLY A 174 8.50 4.37 -1.84
CA GLY A 174 8.15 3.08 -2.43
C GLY A 174 6.65 2.78 -2.31
N ILE A 175 5.80 3.78 -2.54
CA ILE A 175 4.34 3.70 -2.29
C ILE A 175 4.09 3.28 -0.84
N GLY A 176 4.75 3.92 0.13
CA GLY A 176 4.60 3.62 1.56
C GLY A 176 5.27 2.31 2.06
N LEU A 177 5.69 1.40 1.17
CA LEU A 177 6.32 0.13 1.53
C LEU A 177 7.72 0.28 2.16
N SER A 178 8.40 1.40 1.93
CA SER A 178 9.71 1.68 2.56
C SER A 178 9.66 1.59 4.09
N SER A 179 8.55 2.03 4.72
CA SER A 179 8.36 1.97 6.17
C SER A 179 8.32 0.53 6.70
N TYR A 180 7.67 -0.37 5.96
CA TYR A 180 7.62 -1.80 6.24
C TYR A 180 9.01 -2.43 6.17
N PHE A 181 9.73 -2.22 5.06
CA PHE A 181 11.07 -2.78 4.88
C PHE A 181 12.09 -2.18 5.85
N TYR A 182 11.98 -0.89 6.18
CA TYR A 182 12.80 -0.24 7.19
C TYR A 182 12.61 -0.88 8.57
N THR A 183 11.36 -1.16 8.96
CA THR A 183 11.05 -1.85 10.21
C THR A 183 11.57 -3.29 10.21
N LEU A 184 11.40 -4.01 9.10
CA LEU A 184 11.94 -5.37 8.95
C LEU A 184 13.47 -5.40 9.07
N MET A 185 14.15 -4.42 8.47
CA MET A 185 15.60 -4.24 8.61
C MET A 185 15.99 -4.04 10.08
N LEU A 186 15.27 -3.19 10.82
CA LEU A 186 15.50 -2.97 12.25
C LEU A 186 15.30 -4.24 13.07
N LEU A 187 14.25 -5.01 12.79
CA LEU A 187 13.96 -6.27 13.48
C LEU A 187 15.04 -7.31 13.23
N ILE A 188 15.38 -7.55 11.96
CA ILE A 188 16.41 -8.52 11.58
C ILE A 188 17.77 -8.08 12.16
N GLY A 189 18.13 -6.81 11.99
CA GLY A 189 19.36 -6.24 12.54
C GLY A 189 19.44 -6.34 14.07
N GLY A 190 18.32 -6.13 14.77
CA GLY A 190 18.22 -6.29 16.22
C GLY A 190 18.46 -7.74 16.68
N VAL A 191 17.76 -8.71 16.07
CA VAL A 191 17.95 -10.14 16.39
C VAL A 191 19.38 -10.57 16.08
N THR A 192 19.87 -10.30 14.87
CA THR A 192 21.21 -10.70 14.44
C THR A 192 22.28 -10.03 15.31
N GLY A 193 22.14 -8.74 15.60
CA GLY A 193 23.06 -8.01 16.47
C GLY A 193 23.12 -8.61 17.87
N ALA A 194 21.97 -8.96 18.45
CA ALA A 194 21.90 -9.59 19.78
C ALA A 194 22.54 -10.99 19.81
N LEU A 195 22.35 -11.80 18.77
CA LEU A 195 23.00 -13.10 18.64
C LEU A 195 24.53 -12.95 18.58
N VAL A 196 25.03 -12.03 17.77
CA VAL A 196 26.48 -11.75 17.66
C VAL A 196 27.04 -11.26 18.99
N VAL A 197 26.35 -10.34 19.67
CA VAL A 197 26.74 -9.87 21.01
C VAL A 197 26.76 -11.03 22.01
N SER A 198 25.75 -11.89 22.01
CA SER A 198 25.69 -13.03 22.91
C SER A 198 26.85 -14.00 22.67
N MET A 199 27.12 -14.34 21.40
CA MET A 199 28.24 -15.20 21.01
C MET A 199 29.58 -14.61 21.42
N LEU A 200 29.79 -13.31 21.19
CA LEU A 200 31.03 -12.62 21.54
C LEU A 200 31.27 -12.59 23.05
N VAL A 201 30.23 -12.28 23.83
CA VAL A 201 30.31 -12.26 25.30
C VAL A 201 30.55 -13.66 25.85
N GLU A 202 29.90 -14.69 25.31
CA GLU A 202 30.11 -16.08 25.72
C GLU A 202 31.51 -16.60 25.39
N ALA A 203 32.06 -16.21 24.24
CA ALA A 203 33.44 -16.50 23.86
C ALA A 203 34.45 -15.80 24.79
N MET A 204 34.24 -14.50 25.09
CA MET A 204 35.10 -13.74 26.00
C MET A 204 35.08 -14.28 27.43
N LEU A 205 33.93 -14.79 27.89
CA LEU A 205 33.76 -15.35 29.23
C LEU A 205 34.17 -16.83 29.33
N GLY A 206 34.58 -17.46 28.23
CA GLY A 206 35.00 -18.86 28.20
C GLY A 206 33.86 -19.88 28.40
N TYR A 207 32.61 -19.47 28.15
CA TYR A 207 31.46 -20.40 28.19
C TYR A 207 31.37 -21.27 26.94
N SER A 208 31.87 -20.77 25.80
CA SER A 208 31.98 -21.51 24.54
C SER A 208 33.45 -21.54 24.09
N PRO A 209 34.00 -22.69 23.66
CA PRO A 209 35.30 -22.73 23.00
C PRO A 209 35.27 -21.83 21.75
N ALA A 210 36.13 -20.82 21.69
CA ALA A 210 36.35 -20.05 20.47
C ALA A 210 37.34 -20.83 19.59
N GLU A 211 36.83 -21.82 18.86
CA GLU A 211 37.64 -22.63 17.95
C GLU A 211 37.76 -21.91 16.60
N PHE A 212 38.84 -21.17 16.39
CA PHE A 212 39.26 -20.72 15.05
C PHE A 212 40.39 -21.63 14.55
N GLY A 213 40.03 -22.78 13.97
CA GLY A 213 41.00 -23.70 13.34
C GLY A 213 41.87 -24.48 14.35
N PRO A 214 43.12 -24.85 14.01
CA PRO A 214 43.92 -25.86 14.75
C PRO A 214 44.38 -25.47 16.16
N MET A 215 44.10 -24.25 16.62
CA MET A 215 44.61 -23.72 17.89
C MET A 215 43.52 -23.68 18.95
N TYR A 216 43.60 -24.63 19.90
CA TYR A 216 42.77 -24.64 21.10
C TYR A 216 43.32 -23.66 22.14
N ARG A 217 42.51 -22.67 22.53
CA ARG A 217 42.71 -21.91 23.77
C ARG A 217 41.50 -22.12 24.68
N LEU A 218 41.65 -22.95 25.71
CA LEU A 218 40.72 -22.95 26.84
C LEU A 218 40.98 -21.68 27.64
N ALA A 219 40.08 -20.71 27.56
CA ALA A 219 40.06 -19.61 28.51
C ALA A 219 39.70 -20.16 29.90
N ASP A 220 40.45 -19.78 30.93
CA ASP A 220 40.14 -20.16 32.31
C ASP A 220 38.71 -19.72 32.65
N ARG A 221 37.88 -20.66 33.14
CA ARG A 221 36.49 -20.37 33.52
C ARG A 221 36.46 -19.43 34.71
N VAL A 222 36.29 -18.14 34.45
CA VAL A 222 36.12 -17.13 35.49
C VAL A 222 34.76 -17.35 36.16
N ARG A 223 34.69 -17.41 37.49
CA ARG A 223 33.41 -17.46 38.22
C ARG A 223 32.71 -16.10 38.09
N VAL A 224 31.89 -15.93 37.06
CA VAL A 224 31.17 -14.67 36.84
C VAL A 224 29.73 -14.79 37.35
N SER A 225 29.29 -13.73 38.05
CA SER A 225 27.89 -13.59 38.48
C SER A 225 26.99 -13.45 37.25
N TRP A 226 25.89 -14.22 37.22
CA TRP A 226 24.89 -14.20 36.14
C TRP A 226 24.33 -12.79 35.88
N PHE A 227 24.22 -11.98 36.93
CA PHE A 227 23.70 -10.62 36.82
C PHE A 227 24.70 -9.69 36.13
N ARG A 228 25.99 -9.87 36.38
CA ARG A 228 27.06 -9.08 35.74
C ARG A 228 27.17 -9.41 34.25
N THR A 229 27.04 -10.68 33.88
CA THR A 229 27.07 -11.09 32.47
C THR A 229 25.82 -10.61 31.73
N LEU A 230 24.65 -10.67 32.36
CA LEU A 230 23.42 -10.13 31.80
C LEU A 230 23.52 -8.63 31.57
N LEU A 231 23.94 -7.87 32.58
CA LEU A 231 24.09 -6.42 32.50
C LEU A 231 25.12 -6.02 31.43
N LEU A 232 26.22 -6.76 31.29
CA LEU A 232 27.21 -6.53 30.24
C LEU A 232 26.65 -6.81 28.83
N LYS A 233 25.88 -7.88 28.65
CA LYS A 233 25.16 -8.15 27.39
C LYS A 233 24.19 -7.01 27.07
N TRP A 234 23.42 -6.54 28.05
CA TRP A 234 22.45 -5.46 27.86
C TRP A 234 23.12 -4.13 27.49
N MET A 235 24.22 -3.78 28.16
CA MET A 235 25.01 -2.60 27.80
C MET A 235 25.57 -2.69 26.38
N LEU A 236 26.12 -3.85 26.02
CA LEU A 236 26.71 -4.04 24.69
C LEU A 236 25.63 -4.01 23.60
N VAL A 237 24.47 -4.63 23.82
CA VAL A 237 23.30 -4.53 22.93
C VAL A 237 22.84 -3.08 22.79
N ALA A 238 22.82 -2.30 23.88
CA ALA A 238 22.45 -0.89 23.84
C ALA A 238 23.40 -0.06 22.97
N VAL A 239 24.71 -0.24 23.15
CA VAL A 239 25.73 0.45 22.34
C VAL A 239 25.59 0.07 20.87
N VAL A 240 25.49 -1.23 20.55
CA VAL A 240 25.32 -1.69 19.16
C VAL A 240 24.01 -1.13 18.56
N SER A 241 22.93 -1.07 19.33
CA SER A 241 21.63 -0.55 18.88
C SER A 241 21.71 0.93 18.50
N LEU A 242 22.40 1.75 19.30
CA LEU A 242 22.61 3.19 19.03
C LEU A 242 23.30 3.42 17.67
N PHE A 243 24.38 2.67 17.42
CA PHE A 243 25.14 2.80 16.18
C PHE A 243 24.42 2.18 14.98
N SER A 244 23.88 0.97 15.10
CA SER A 244 23.18 0.29 14.01
C SER A 244 21.95 1.05 13.54
N SER A 245 21.16 1.61 14.47
CA SER A 245 20.02 2.46 14.12
C SER A 245 20.44 3.71 13.34
N ALA A 246 21.55 4.36 13.74
CA ALA A 246 22.09 5.52 13.02
C ALA A 246 22.54 5.13 11.61
N VAL A 247 23.21 3.99 11.46
CA VAL A 247 23.64 3.47 10.15
C VAL A 247 22.43 3.19 9.26
N TYR A 248 21.38 2.54 9.77
CA TYR A 248 20.19 2.24 8.98
C TYR A 248 19.44 3.50 8.55
N LEU A 249 19.40 4.53 9.39
CA LEU A 249 18.88 5.83 8.98
C LEU A 249 19.73 6.50 7.90
N TRP A 250 21.05 6.43 8.03
CA TRP A 250 21.95 6.96 7.02
C TRP A 250 21.74 6.27 5.68
N VAL A 251 21.62 4.94 5.67
CA VAL A 251 21.28 4.17 4.46
C VAL A 251 19.92 4.59 3.91
N ALA A 252 18.87 4.68 4.75
CA ALA A 252 17.54 5.10 4.30
C ALA A 252 17.58 6.47 3.60
N LYS A 253 18.31 7.43 4.17
CA LYS A 253 18.53 8.75 3.56
C LYS A 253 19.33 8.68 2.27
N ALA A 254 20.36 7.83 2.20
CA ALA A 254 21.19 7.66 1.00
C ALA A 254 20.39 7.07 -0.19
N PHE A 255 19.37 6.26 0.09
CA PHE A 255 18.44 5.72 -0.91
C PHE A 255 17.28 6.67 -1.25
N GLY A 256 17.29 7.90 -0.75
CA GLY A 256 16.28 8.91 -1.07
C GLY A 256 14.95 8.74 -0.33
N MET A 257 14.88 7.93 0.73
CA MET A 257 13.68 7.83 1.55
C MET A 257 13.44 9.16 2.29
N PRO A 258 12.20 9.69 2.30
CA PRO A 258 11.89 10.91 3.05
C PRO A 258 11.93 10.61 4.56
N VAL A 259 12.82 11.30 5.28
CA VAL A 259 12.99 11.15 6.73
C VAL A 259 12.65 12.49 7.41
N PRO A 260 11.36 12.81 7.63
CA PRO A 260 10.95 14.10 8.18
C PRO A 260 11.36 14.27 9.65
N HIS A 261 11.39 13.19 10.43
CA HIS A 261 11.74 13.21 11.86
C HIS A 261 12.92 12.27 12.17
N PRO A 262 14.16 12.60 11.78
CA PRO A 262 15.29 11.66 11.88
C PRO A 262 15.61 11.24 13.31
N TRP A 263 15.48 12.15 14.28
CA TRP A 263 15.77 11.90 15.69
C TRP A 263 14.76 10.94 16.31
N ALA A 264 13.47 11.11 15.98
CA ALA A 264 12.42 10.21 16.43
C ALA A 264 12.58 8.81 15.83
N LEU A 265 12.88 8.73 14.52
CA LEU A 265 13.12 7.45 13.85
C LEU A 265 14.39 6.75 14.37
N TRP A 266 15.41 7.51 14.76
CA TRP A 266 16.63 6.97 15.37
C TRP A 266 16.30 6.34 16.73
N LEU A 267 15.66 7.11 17.61
CA LEU A 267 15.23 6.60 18.91
C LEU A 267 14.32 5.37 18.76
N PHE A 268 13.37 5.41 17.83
CA PHE A 268 12.49 4.28 17.52
C PHE A 268 13.28 3.03 17.12
N GLY A 269 14.27 3.17 16.24
CA GLY A 269 15.13 2.06 15.84
C GLY A 269 15.95 1.50 17.00
N VAL A 270 16.49 2.37 17.86
CA VAL A 270 17.20 1.98 19.08
C VAL A 270 16.28 1.18 20.02
N PHE A 271 15.04 1.65 20.24
CA PHE A 271 14.07 0.95 21.10
C PHE A 271 13.67 -0.41 20.53
N ILE A 272 13.44 -0.53 19.22
CA ILE A 272 13.16 -1.82 18.59
C ILE A 272 14.31 -2.79 18.81
N MET A 273 15.53 -2.37 18.50
CA MET A 273 16.71 -3.23 18.61
C MET A 273 16.98 -3.64 20.06
N LEU A 274 16.81 -2.74 21.02
CA LEU A 274 16.89 -3.05 22.46
C LEU A 274 15.85 -4.08 22.90
N THR A 275 14.60 -3.90 22.45
CA THR A 275 13.48 -4.76 22.84
C THR A 275 13.70 -6.18 22.32
N VAL A 276 13.99 -6.29 21.02
CA VAL A 276 14.19 -7.56 20.33
C VAL A 276 15.49 -8.23 20.73
N GLY A 277 16.51 -7.43 21.02
CA GLY A 277 17.85 -7.89 21.36
C GLY A 277 18.06 -8.26 22.82
N SER A 278 17.05 -8.07 23.69
CA SER A 278 17.14 -8.44 25.10
C SER A 278 17.15 -9.96 25.24
N PRO A 279 18.28 -10.60 25.63
CA PRO A 279 18.29 -12.05 25.81
C PRO A 279 17.49 -12.38 27.07
N PRO A 280 16.59 -13.38 27.04
CA PRO A 280 15.88 -13.79 28.24
C PRO A 280 16.88 -14.25 29.31
N PRO A 281 16.61 -14.01 30.60
CA PRO A 281 17.44 -14.50 31.67
C PRO A 281 17.53 -16.03 31.58
N ALA A 282 18.73 -16.57 31.70
CA ALA A 282 18.98 -18.01 31.67
C ALA A 282 18.47 -18.66 32.98
N SER A 283 17.17 -18.88 33.10
CA SER A 283 16.56 -19.59 34.22
C SER A 283 15.49 -20.59 33.75
N SER A 284 15.89 -21.67 33.07
CA SER A 284 15.03 -22.86 32.90
C SER A 284 15.72 -24.15 32.41
N ARG A 285 17.03 -24.36 32.64
CA ARG A 285 17.68 -25.66 32.37
C ARG A 285 17.91 -26.49 33.64
N HIS A 286 16.86 -26.74 34.42
CA HIS A 286 16.93 -27.68 35.55
C HIS A 286 15.73 -28.66 35.68
N TRP A 287 14.92 -28.86 34.64
CA TRP A 287 13.81 -29.83 34.67
C TRP A 287 13.90 -30.95 33.64
N VAL A 288 15.08 -31.58 33.51
CA VAL A 288 15.18 -32.92 32.91
C VAL A 288 16.14 -33.76 33.75
N ARG A 289 15.62 -34.33 34.85
CA ARG A 289 16.18 -35.50 35.53
C ARG A 289 15.21 -35.99 36.62
N SER A 290 14.25 -36.83 36.24
CA SER A 290 13.81 -38.02 36.99
C SER A 290 12.63 -38.68 36.29
N ALA A 291 12.93 -39.63 35.40
CA ALA A 291 12.04 -40.76 35.13
C ALA A 291 12.98 -41.95 34.94
N SER A 292 13.24 -42.61 36.07
CA SER A 292 13.62 -44.01 36.14
C SER A 292 12.47 -44.87 35.63
#